data_AF-A0A017S0Y8-F1
#
_entry.id   AF-A0A017S0Y8-F1
#
_cell.length_a   1.000
_cell.length_b   1.000
_cell.length_c   1.000
_cell.angle_alpha   90.00
_cell.angle_beta   90.00
_cell.angle_gamma   90.00
#
_symmetry.space_group_name_H-M   'P 1'
#
loop_
_entity.id
_entity.type
_entity.pdbx_description
1 polymer ?
#
loop_
_entity_poly.entity_id
_entity_poly.type
_entity_poly.pdbx_seq_one_letter_code
_entity_poly.pdbx_strand_id
1 'polypeptide(L)'
;MPSRTAYTILAFGAVSLLTGIYILLSPESMLSMLSLPSASLPSIRANASAAIAMGIYYTLAFVQDDRTFFAATIPIRMLTAAVLGMQGGAWLYVALWEGIGASFTGVILALEGFQSRKIEGTKQY
;
A
#
# COMPACT_ATOMS: atom_id res chain seq x y z
N MET A 1 8.80 20.45 -0.52
CA MET A 1 9.37 19.14 -0.14
C MET A 1 8.19 18.22 0.15
N PRO A 2 8.21 16.95 -0.31
CA PRO A 2 7.12 16.00 -0.05
C PRO A 2 6.88 15.81 1.45
N SER A 3 5.62 15.57 1.83
CA SER A 3 5.25 15.26 3.23
C SER A 3 5.89 13.96 3.71
N ARG A 4 5.97 13.76 5.03
CA ARG A 4 6.43 12.48 5.60
C ARG A 4 5.48 11.36 5.23
N THR A 5 4.18 11.64 5.16
CA THR A 5 3.18 10.69 4.65
C THR A 5 3.52 10.24 3.23
N ALA A 6 3.89 11.18 2.34
CA ALA A 6 4.23 10.86 0.96
C ALA A 6 5.35 9.81 0.86
N TYR A 7 6.38 9.90 1.70
CA TYR A 7 7.46 8.89 1.71
C TYR A 7 6.97 7.49 2.10
N THR A 8 5.97 7.37 2.97
CA THR A 8 5.37 6.05 3.30
C THR A 8 4.64 5.45 2.10
N ILE A 9 3.94 6.29 1.35
CA ILE A 9 3.21 5.91 0.14
C ILE A 9 4.19 5.53 -0.97
N LEU A 10 5.27 6.30 -1.16
CA LEU A 10 6.32 5.97 -2.11
C LEU A 10 6.99 4.64 -1.77
N ALA A 11 7.33 4.40 -0.50
CA ALA A 11 7.95 3.15 -0.08
C ALA A 11 7.05 1.94 -0.39
N PHE A 12 5.76 2.04 -0.05
CA PHE A 12 4.80 0.98 -0.37
C PHE A 12 4.63 0.80 -1.88
N GLY A 13 4.52 1.90 -2.63
CA GLY A 13 4.41 1.89 -4.08
C GLY A 13 5.63 1.27 -4.77
N ALA A 14 6.84 1.59 -4.32
CA ALA A 14 8.08 1.03 -4.84
C ALA A 14 8.17 -0.49 -4.60
N VAL A 15 7.85 -0.95 -3.39
CA VAL A 15 7.80 -2.39 -3.08
C VAL A 15 6.73 -3.09 -3.93
N SER A 16 5.56 -2.48 -4.10
CA SER A 16 4.47 -3.02 -4.91
C SER A 16 4.86 -3.13 -6.39
N LEU A 17 5.55 -2.11 -6.92
CA LEU A 17 6.04 -2.10 -8.30
C LEU A 17 7.04 -3.24 -8.53
N LEU A 18 8.06 -3.33 -7.66
CA LEU A 18 9.12 -4.34 -7.78
C LEU A 18 8.54 -5.76 -7.60
N THR A 19 7.64 -5.94 -6.63
CA THR A 19 6.96 -7.23 -6.40
C THR A 19 6.08 -7.60 -7.58
N GLY A 20 5.32 -6.66 -8.12
CA GLY A 20 4.49 -6.88 -9.31
C GLY A 20 5.31 -7.27 -10.53
N ILE A 21 6.44 -6.59 -10.78
CA ILE A 21 7.38 -6.98 -11.86
C ILE A 21 7.93 -8.38 -11.62
N TYR A 22 8.39 -8.67 -10.39
CA TYR A 22 8.94 -9.97 -10.03
C TYR A 22 7.92 -11.11 -10.23
N ILE A 23 6.69 -10.95 -9.74
CA ILE A 23 5.62 -11.95 -9.89
C ILE A 23 5.22 -12.10 -11.37
N LEU A 24 5.24 -11.02 -12.16
CA LEU A 24 4.92 -11.12 -13.59
C LEU A 24 5.98 -11.93 -14.36
N LEU A 25 7.24 -11.82 -13.97
CA LEU A 25 8.36 -12.58 -14.53
C LEU A 25 8.43 -14.03 -14.00
N SER A 26 7.98 -14.26 -12.77
CA SER A 26 8.01 -15.58 -12.11
C SER A 26 6.71 -15.87 -11.32
N PRO A 27 5.56 -16.06 -12.01
CA PRO A 27 4.27 -16.24 -11.36
C PRO A 27 4.17 -17.54 -10.54
N GLU A 28 4.94 -18.57 -10.89
CA GLU A 28 5.01 -19.85 -10.20
C GLU A 28 5.57 -19.71 -8.78
N SER A 29 6.44 -18.72 -8.55
CA SER A 29 6.97 -18.39 -7.21
C SER A 29 5.83 -17.98 -6.27
N MET A 30 4.85 -17.22 -6.77
CA MET A 30 3.70 -16.81 -5.96
C MET A 30 2.72 -17.96 -5.74
N LEU A 31 2.51 -18.82 -6.74
CA LEU A 31 1.69 -20.04 -6.59
C LEU A 31 2.23 -20.94 -5.49
N SER A 32 3.54 -21.18 -5.47
CA SER A 32 4.18 -22.02 -4.45
C SER A 32 4.13 -21.38 -3.06
N MET A 33 4.44 -20.09 -2.95
CA MET A 33 4.38 -19.35 -1.68
C MET A 33 2.99 -19.39 -1.04
N LEU A 34 1.94 -19.28 -1.85
CA LEU A 34 0.55 -19.30 -1.38
C LEU A 34 -0.10 -20.69 -1.42
N SER A 35 0.63 -21.72 -1.85
CA SER A 35 0.10 -23.08 -2.05
C SER A 35 -1.16 -23.13 -2.92
N LEU A 36 -1.16 -22.34 -4.01
CA LEU A 36 -2.29 -22.24 -4.94
C LEU A 36 -2.18 -23.23 -6.11
N PRO A 37 -3.32 -23.71 -6.65
CA PRO A 37 -3.32 -24.57 -7.82
C PRO A 37 -2.86 -23.81 -9.08
N SER A 38 -2.31 -24.54 -10.05
CA SER A 38 -1.86 -23.96 -11.33
C SER A 38 -2.98 -23.24 -12.10
N ALA A 39 -4.24 -23.62 -11.88
CA ALA A 39 -5.41 -22.94 -12.44
C ALA A 39 -5.53 -21.47 -12.01
N SER A 40 -4.86 -21.05 -10.91
CA SER A 40 -4.84 -19.67 -10.43
C SER A 40 -3.83 -18.76 -11.15
N LEU A 41 -3.04 -19.30 -12.10
CA LEU A 41 -2.01 -18.54 -12.82
C LEU A 41 -2.54 -17.25 -13.49
N PRO A 42 -3.73 -17.24 -14.16
CA PRO A 42 -4.27 -16.01 -14.72
C PRO A 42 -4.55 -14.94 -13.65
N SER A 43 -5.08 -15.35 -12.49
CA SER A 43 -5.35 -14.46 -11.36
C SER A 43 -4.07 -13.90 -10.75
N ILE A 44 -3.01 -14.70 -10.64
CA ILE A 44 -1.69 -14.23 -10.18
C ILE A 44 -1.11 -13.18 -11.14
N ARG A 45 -1.18 -13.42 -12.46
CA ARG A 45 -0.69 -12.45 -13.46
C ARG A 45 -1.51 -11.14 -13.44
N ALA A 46 -2.83 -11.24 -13.27
CA ALA A 46 -3.70 -10.08 -13.12
C ALA A 46 -3.41 -9.31 -11.82
N ASN A 47 -3.13 -10.00 -10.71
CA ASN A 47 -2.74 -9.36 -9.47
C ASN A 47 -1.38 -8.65 -9.60
N ALA A 48 -0.42 -9.27 -10.28
CA ALA A 48 0.88 -8.67 -10.57
C ALA A 48 0.77 -7.37 -11.39
N SER A 49 -0.09 -7.35 -12.42
CA SER A 49 -0.32 -6.12 -13.20
C SER A 49 -1.00 -5.02 -12.38
N ALA A 50 -1.93 -5.38 -11.48
CA ALA A 50 -2.52 -4.43 -10.54
C ALA A 50 -1.48 -3.85 -9.56
N ALA A 51 -0.55 -4.67 -9.06
CA ALA A 51 0.54 -4.21 -8.19
C ALA A 51 1.49 -3.23 -8.90
N ILE A 52 1.81 -3.49 -10.18
CA ILE A 52 2.58 -2.57 -11.02
C ILE A 52 1.86 -1.23 -11.16
N ALA A 53 0.57 -1.26 -11.51
CA ALA A 53 -0.24 -0.05 -11.66
C ALA A 53 -0.30 0.76 -10.35
N MET A 54 -0.53 0.10 -9.21
CA MET A 54 -0.49 0.73 -7.88
C MET A 54 0.86 1.41 -7.62
N GLY A 55 1.97 0.74 -7.93
CA GLY A 55 3.31 1.32 -7.76
C GLY A 55 3.54 2.60 -8.58
N ILE A 56 3.04 2.63 -9.81
CA ILE A 56 3.09 3.82 -10.67
C ILE A 56 2.23 4.94 -10.08
N TYR A 57 0.97 4.65 -9.72
CA TYR A 57 0.05 5.66 -9.18
C TYR A 57 0.52 6.23 -7.85
N TYR A 58 1.10 5.40 -6.97
CA TYR A 58 1.61 5.85 -5.68
C TYR A 58 2.86 6.73 -5.85
N THR A 59 3.69 6.43 -6.85
CA THR A 59 4.84 7.28 -7.21
C THR A 59 4.36 8.65 -7.74
N LEU A 60 3.33 8.67 -8.59
CA LEU A 60 2.74 9.91 -9.07
C LEU A 60 2.07 10.72 -7.94
N ALA A 61 1.39 10.06 -7.02
CA ALA A 61 0.78 10.70 -5.85
C ALA A 61 1.85 11.29 -4.91
N PHE A 62 2.99 10.60 -4.75
CA PHE A 62 4.15 11.13 -4.03
C PHE A 62 4.68 12.42 -4.66
N VAL A 63 4.86 12.45 -5.99
CA VAL A 63 5.34 13.64 -6.71
C VAL A 63 4.38 14.83 -6.54
N GLN A 64 3.08 14.55 -6.47
CA GLN A 64 2.03 15.56 -6.32
C GLN A 64 1.74 15.94 -4.86
N ASP A 65 2.32 15.24 -3.88
CA ASP A 65 1.97 15.32 -2.45
C ASP A 65 0.44 15.25 -2.20
N ASP A 66 -0.26 14.39 -2.94
CA ASP A 66 -1.72 14.30 -2.88
C ASP A 66 -2.20 13.62 -1.58
N ARG A 67 -2.48 14.44 -0.57
CA ARG A 67 -2.96 13.99 0.74
C ARG A 67 -4.32 13.33 0.70
N THR A 68 -5.19 13.70 -0.25
CA THR A 68 -6.51 13.07 -0.40
C THR A 68 -6.34 11.64 -0.88
N PHE A 69 -5.46 11.44 -1.86
CA PHE A 69 -5.07 10.11 -2.31
C PHE A 69 -4.47 9.30 -1.16
N PHE A 70 -3.52 9.88 -0.39
CA PHE A 70 -2.90 9.19 0.75
C PHE A 70 -3.94 8.74 1.77
N ALA A 71 -4.89 9.62 2.13
CA ALA A 71 -5.98 9.30 3.05
C ALA A 71 -6.86 8.15 2.53
N ALA A 72 -7.17 8.14 1.24
CA ALA A 72 -7.98 7.11 0.61
C ALA A 72 -7.29 5.74 0.59
N THR A 73 -5.95 5.69 0.54
CA THR A 73 -5.22 4.41 0.59
C THR A 73 -5.41 3.65 1.90
N ILE A 74 -5.63 4.35 3.01
CA ILE A 74 -5.70 3.74 4.35
C ILE A 74 -6.89 2.77 4.47
N PRO A 75 -8.16 3.19 4.29
CA PRO A 75 -9.29 2.26 4.41
C PRO A 75 -9.25 1.15 3.37
N ILE A 76 -8.77 1.43 2.15
CA ILE A 76 -8.64 0.42 1.09
C ILE A 76 -7.66 -0.67 1.51
N ARG A 77 -6.47 -0.30 1.97
CA ARG A 77 -5.44 -1.26 2.39
C ARG A 77 -5.82 -1.99 3.68
N MET A 78 -6.54 -1.34 4.59
CA MET A 78 -7.13 -2.01 5.76
C MET A 78 -8.18 -3.05 5.37
N LEU A 79 -9.02 -2.75 4.38
CA LEU A 79 -9.97 -3.72 3.84
C LEU A 79 -9.24 -4.90 3.19
N THR A 80 -8.20 -4.63 2.39
CA THR A 80 -7.34 -5.69 1.83
C THR A 80 -6.74 -6.55 2.94
N ALA A 81 -6.17 -5.94 3.99
CA ALA A 81 -5.62 -6.66 5.13
C ALA A 81 -6.67 -7.56 5.81
N ALA A 82 -7.89 -7.05 6.03
CA ALA A 82 -8.97 -7.82 6.64
C ALA A 82 -9.36 -9.03 5.77
N VAL A 83 -9.58 -8.81 4.47
CA VAL A 83 -9.96 -9.88 3.52
C VAL A 83 -8.88 -10.95 3.39
N LEU A 84 -7.61 -10.56 3.32
CA LEU A 84 -6.48 -11.49 3.26
C LEU A 84 -6.30 -12.24 4.59
N GLY A 85 -6.51 -11.56 5.72
CA GLY A 85 -6.43 -12.15 7.05
C GLY A 85 -7.46 -13.26 7.26
N MET A 86 -8.65 -13.14 6.66
CA MET A 86 -9.68 -14.18 6.69
C MET A 86 -9.26 -15.48 5.97
N GLN A 87 -8.32 -15.42 5.03
CA GLN A 87 -7.83 -16.60 4.32
C GLN A 87 -6.84 -17.44 5.16
N GLY A 88 -6.15 -16.80 6.11
CA GLY A 88 -5.17 -17.47 6.98
C GLY A 88 -3.94 -18.00 6.24
N GLY A 89 -3.15 -18.83 6.93
CA GLY A 89 -1.92 -19.43 6.37
C GLY A 89 -0.94 -18.39 5.84
N ALA A 90 -0.41 -18.61 4.63
CA ALA A 90 0.54 -17.70 3.98
C ALA A 90 -0.05 -16.31 3.71
N TRP A 91 -1.37 -16.19 3.58
CA TRP A 91 -2.05 -14.90 3.36
C TRP A 91 -1.99 -13.98 4.57
N LEU A 92 -1.78 -14.53 5.77
CA LEU A 92 -1.64 -13.73 6.99
C LEU A 92 -0.41 -12.82 6.91
N TYR A 93 0.68 -13.26 6.28
CA TYR A 93 1.88 -12.43 6.10
C TYR A 93 1.57 -11.21 5.20
N VAL A 94 0.82 -11.43 4.12
CA VAL A 94 0.39 -10.36 3.21
C VAL A 94 -0.60 -9.42 3.90
N ALA A 95 -1.53 -9.98 4.68
CA ALA A 95 -2.47 -9.22 5.48
C ALA A 95 -1.79 -8.29 6.49
N LEU A 96 -0.78 -8.81 7.21
CA LEU A 96 0.01 -8.03 8.17
C LEU A 96 0.80 -6.93 7.47
N TRP A 97 1.40 -7.23 6.31
CA TRP A 97 2.09 -6.22 5.50
C TRP A 97 1.17 -5.06 5.13
N GLU A 98 -0.03 -5.37 4.62
CA GLU A 98 -1.02 -4.36 4.27
C GLU A 98 -1.48 -3.55 5.48
N GLY A 99 -1.87 -4.24 6.56
CA GLY A 99 -2.44 -3.62 7.75
C GLY A 99 -1.43 -2.75 8.52
N ILE A 100 -0.22 -3.25 8.74
CA ILE A 100 0.84 -2.49 9.43
C ILE A 100 1.24 -1.27 8.60
N GLY A 101 1.44 -1.44 7.28
CA GLY A 101 1.80 -0.34 6.41
C GLY A 101 0.70 0.73 6.33
N ALA A 102 -0.57 0.34 6.23
CA ALA A 102 -1.69 1.26 6.22
C ALA A 102 -1.84 2.01 7.55
N SER A 103 -1.65 1.29 8.67
CA SER A 103 -1.69 1.87 10.02
C SER A 103 -0.60 2.93 10.17
N PHE A 104 0.61 2.62 9.72
CA PHE A 104 1.76 3.51 9.81
C PHE A 104 1.55 4.79 8.98
N THR A 105 1.09 4.66 7.73
CA THR A 105 0.69 5.80 6.89
C THR A 105 -0.38 6.65 7.56
N GLY A 106 -1.42 6.02 8.13
CA GLY A 106 -2.52 6.73 8.79
C GLY A 106 -2.08 7.49 10.04
N VAL A 107 -1.21 6.91 10.87
CA VAL A 107 -0.66 7.59 12.05
C VAL A 107 0.15 8.82 11.63
N ILE A 108 1.03 8.70 10.64
CA ILE A 108 1.83 9.83 10.17
C ILE A 108 0.94 10.94 9.59
N LEU A 109 -0.03 10.58 8.76
CA LEU A 109 -0.97 11.54 8.17
C LEU A 109 -1.79 12.27 9.24
N ALA A 110 -2.26 11.56 10.26
CA ALA A 110 -2.98 12.15 11.37
C ALA A 110 -2.09 13.15 12.14
N LEU A 111 -0.85 12.75 12.47
CA LEU A 111 0.11 13.62 13.17
C LEU A 111 0.42 14.89 12.37
N GLU A 112 0.60 14.78 11.06
CA GLU A 112 0.80 15.95 10.19
C GLU A 112 -0.43 16.86 10.16
N GLY A 113 -1.64 16.28 10.09
CA GLY A 113 -2.90 17.05 10.17
C GLY A 113 -3.11 17.76 11.51
N PHE A 114 -2.67 17.17 12.63
CA PHE A 114 -2.69 17.82 13.94
C PHE A 114 -1.67 18.97 14.04
N GLN A 115 -0.47 18.78 13.49
CA GLN A 115 0.58 19.81 13.48
C GLN A 115 0.17 21.04 12.66
N SER A 116 -0.41 20.85 11.47
CA SER A 116 -0.89 21.95 10.64
C SER A 116 -1.93 22.81 11.36
N ARG A 117 -2.93 22.17 12.01
CA ARG A 117 -3.97 22.89 12.77
C ARG A 117 -3.42 23.67 13.97
N LYS A 118 -2.42 23.13 14.67
CA LYS A 118 -1.77 23.82 15.81
C LYS A 118 -1.05 25.10 15.36
N ILE A 119 -0.36 25.06 14.22
CA ILE A 119 0.38 26.22 13.68
C ILE A 119 -0.60 27.33 13.26
N GLU A 120 -1.73 26.97 12.64
CA GLU A 120 -2.77 27.94 12.26
C GLU A 120 -3.37 28.64 13.49
N GLY A 121 -3.65 27.89 14.57
CA GLY A 121 -4.16 28.47 15.82
C GLY A 121 -3.18 29.43 16.52
N THR A 122 -1.87 29.20 16.43
CA THR A 122 -0.86 30.08 17.03
C THR A 122 -0.70 31.40 16.26
N LYS A 123 -1.03 31.46 14.96
CA LYS A 123 -0.92 32.68 14.14
C LYS A 123 -2.07 33.67 14.34
N GLN A 124 -3.12 33.29 15.07
CA GLN A 124 -4.30 34.13 15.32
C GLN A 124 -4.23 34.93 16.63
N TYR A 125 -3.09 34.89 17.33
CA TYR A 125 -2.77 35.67 18.52
C TYR A 125 -1.51 36.51 18.29
#